data_AF-A0A1G2M2Z3-F1
#
_entry.id   AF-A0A1G2M2Z3-F1
#
_cell.length_a   1.000
_cell.length_b   1.000
_cell.length_c   1.000
_cell.angle_alpha   90.00
_cell.angle_beta   90.00
_cell.angle_gamma   90.00
#
_symmetry.space_group_name_H-M   'P 1'
#
loop_
_entity.id
_entity.type
_entity.pdbx_description
1 polymer ?
#
loop_
_entity_poly.entity_id
_entity_poly.type
_entity_poly.pdbx_seq_one_letter_code
_entity_poly.pdbx_strand_id
1 'polypeptide(L)'
;MEFIKKNKNILLGAAILILVFTGYGMWSRNSSSNDSSSGLTFTDSPIAVDTVGGQEILNVLNQLRHLSIDSSIFESPAFLSLMDYTVATSSEPLGRPDPFAPLPATSTKTQ
;
A
#
# COMPACT_ATOMS: atom_id res chain seq x y z
N MET A 1 1.00 53.20 -23.92
CA MET A 1 -0.48 53.19 -23.83
C MET A 1 -1.19 53.20 -25.19
N GLU A 2 -0.51 53.46 -26.31
CA GLU A 2 -1.13 53.50 -27.65
C GLU A 2 -1.49 52.10 -28.21
N PHE A 3 -0.65 51.10 -27.94
CA PHE A 3 -0.83 49.72 -28.41
C PHE A 3 -2.08 49.03 -27.83
N ILE A 4 -2.47 49.35 -26.60
CA ILE A 4 -3.66 48.79 -25.94
C ILE A 4 -4.95 49.30 -26.60
N LYS A 5 -4.94 50.57 -27.06
CA LYS A 5 -6.11 51.20 -27.70
C LYS A 5 -6.30 50.70 -29.13
N LYS A 6 -5.21 50.59 -29.91
CA LYS A 6 -5.25 50.16 -31.31
C LYS A 6 -5.69 48.70 -31.47
N ASN A 7 -5.34 47.85 -30.51
CA ASN A 7 -5.56 46.40 -30.58
C ASN A 7 -6.66 45.94 -29.60
N LYS A 8 -7.48 46.86 -29.09
CA LYS A 8 -8.45 46.62 -28.01
C LYS A 8 -9.36 45.40 -28.27
N ASN A 9 -9.82 45.22 -29.51
CA ASN A 9 -10.69 44.09 -29.86
C ASN A 9 -9.95 42.76 -29.88
N ILE A 10 -8.68 42.75 -30.35
CA ILE A 10 -7.82 41.56 -30.32
C ILE A 10 -7.47 41.18 -28.87
N LEU A 11 -7.22 42.18 -28.04
CA LEU A 11 -6.84 42.00 -26.64
C LEU A 11 -8.03 41.55 -25.81
N LEU A 12 -9.23 42.05 -26.11
CA LEU A 12 -10.49 41.57 -25.53
C LEU A 12 -10.78 40.12 -25.94
N GLY A 13 -10.58 39.77 -27.22
CA GLY A 13 -10.73 38.38 -27.68
C GLY A 13 -9.75 37.41 -27.02
N ALA A 14 -8.47 37.81 -26.91
CA ALA A 14 -7.46 37.03 -26.21
C ALA A 14 -7.77 36.86 -24.71
N ALA A 15 -8.24 37.92 -24.06
CA ALA A 15 -8.64 37.87 -22.65
C ALA A 15 -9.81 36.90 -22.44
N ILE A 16 -10.84 36.94 -23.31
CA ILE A 16 -11.97 36.01 -23.26
C ILE A 16 -11.50 34.57 -23.48
N LEU A 17 -10.60 34.34 -24.44
CA LEU A 17 -10.08 33.01 -24.74
C LEU A 17 -9.29 32.41 -23.56
N ILE A 18 -8.47 33.22 -22.90
CA ILE A 18 -7.76 32.82 -21.67
C ILE A 18 -8.76 32.48 -20.55
N LEU A 19 -9.80 33.29 -20.40
CA LEU A 19 -10.83 33.10 -19.38
C LEU A 19 -11.64 31.81 -19.60
N VAL A 20 -11.99 31.51 -20.86
CA VAL A 20 -12.64 30.25 -21.24
C VAL A 20 -11.73 29.05 -21.00
N PHE A 21 -10.45 29.14 -21.40
CA PHE A 21 -9.50 28.05 -21.24
C PHE A 21 -9.23 27.74 -19.75
N THR A 22 -9.09 28.79 -18.93
CA THR A 22 -8.85 28.67 -17.49
C THR A 22 -10.12 28.21 -16.76
N GLY A 23 -11.28 28.74 -17.13
CA GLY A 23 -12.58 28.31 -16.60
C GLY A 23 -12.88 26.85 -16.92
N TYR A 24 -12.65 26.41 -18.16
CA TYR A 24 -12.82 25.02 -18.56
C TYR A 24 -11.81 24.10 -17.87
N GLY A 25 -10.55 24.50 -17.75
CA GLY A 25 -9.52 23.74 -17.04
C GLY A 25 -9.82 23.58 -15.54
N MET A 26 -10.33 24.63 -14.88
CA MET A 26 -10.77 24.56 -13.49
C MET A 26 -12.02 23.69 -13.31
N TRP A 27 -13.00 23.81 -14.19
CA TRP A 27 -14.21 22.98 -14.14
C TRP A 27 -13.91 21.49 -14.43
N SER A 28 -13.04 21.21 -15.40
CA SER A 28 -12.56 19.85 -15.69
C SER A 28 -11.77 19.24 -14.53
N ARG A 29 -10.97 20.04 -13.81
CA ARG A 29 -10.28 19.58 -12.59
C ARG A 29 -11.25 19.33 -11.43
N ASN A 30 -12.35 20.07 -11.34
CA ASN A 30 -13.34 19.89 -10.28
C ASN A 30 -14.27 18.68 -10.52
N SER A 31 -14.39 18.20 -11.77
CA SER A 31 -15.04 16.92 -12.10
C SER A 31 -14.11 15.70 -11.93
N SER A 32 -12.80 15.93 -11.76
CA SER A 32 -11.84 14.93 -11.30
C SER A 32 -11.58 15.13 -9.82
N SER A 33 -12.56 14.77 -8.99
CA SER A 33 -12.32 14.58 -7.56
C SER A 33 -11.12 13.65 -7.35
N ASN A 34 -10.04 14.21 -6.79
CA ASN A 34 -8.99 13.52 -6.05
C ASN A 34 -8.24 12.39 -6.75
N ASP A 35 -7.56 12.69 -7.85
CA ASP A 35 -6.35 11.92 -8.18
C ASP A 35 -5.24 12.83 -8.74
N SER A 36 -4.75 13.71 -7.87
CA SER A 36 -3.34 14.10 -7.95
C SER A 36 -2.53 13.04 -7.20
N SER A 37 -2.62 11.78 -7.62
CA SER A 37 -1.49 10.88 -7.44
C SER A 37 -0.39 11.41 -8.35
N SER A 38 0.50 12.21 -7.75
CA SER A 38 1.89 12.24 -8.19
C SER A 38 2.30 10.77 -8.32
N GLY A 39 2.30 10.25 -9.56
CA GLY A 39 2.76 8.90 -9.84
C GLY A 39 4.16 8.79 -9.24
N LEU A 40 4.34 7.85 -8.31
CA LEU A 40 5.64 7.53 -7.74
C LEU A 40 6.54 7.09 -8.90
N THR A 41 7.30 8.04 -9.43
CA THR A 41 8.32 7.76 -10.43
C THR A 41 9.49 7.20 -9.65
N PHE A 42 9.69 5.88 -9.73
CA PHE A 42 10.90 5.24 -9.25
C PHE A 42 12.07 5.72 -10.11
N THR A 43 12.85 6.66 -9.60
CA THR A 43 14.19 6.96 -10.12
C THR A 43 15.18 6.07 -9.38
N ASP A 44 15.19 4.77 -9.67
CA ASP A 44 16.40 3.99 -9.42
C ASP A 44 16.52 2.81 -10.37
N SER A 45 17.60 2.87 -11.16
CA SER A 45 18.34 1.81 -11.87
C SER A 45 17.58 0.77 -12.74
N PRO A 46 18.06 0.47 -13.96
CA PRO A 46 17.48 -0.55 -14.83
C PRO A 46 17.87 -1.95 -14.33
N ILE A 47 17.32 -2.36 -13.19
CA ILE A 47 17.18 -3.78 -12.92
C ILE A 47 15.85 -4.15 -13.55
N ALA A 48 15.90 -5.03 -14.55
CA ALA A 48 14.72 -5.72 -15.06
C ALA A 48 14.13 -6.57 -13.93
N VAL A 49 13.48 -5.90 -12.98
CA VAL A 49 12.62 -6.50 -11.98
C VAL A 49 11.32 -6.75 -12.70
N ASP A 50 10.98 -8.03 -12.79
CA ASP A 50 9.73 -8.57 -13.28
C ASP A 50 8.58 -7.59 -12.95
N THR A 51 8.12 -6.88 -13.98
CA THR A 51 7.13 -5.78 -13.88
C THR A 51 5.81 -6.24 -13.26
N VAL A 52 5.62 -7.56 -13.16
CA VAL A 52 4.47 -8.21 -12.55
C VAL A 52 4.48 -8.05 -11.02
N GLY A 53 5.62 -8.22 -10.34
CA GLY A 53 5.69 -8.20 -8.88
C GLY A 53 5.48 -6.82 -8.26
N GLY A 54 5.99 -5.77 -8.91
CA GLY A 54 5.86 -4.39 -8.41
C GLY A 54 4.42 -3.90 -8.37
N GLN A 55 3.63 -4.22 -9.40
CA GLN A 55 2.22 -3.81 -9.48
C GLN A 55 1.35 -4.52 -8.45
N GLU A 56 1.59 -5.81 -8.20
CA GLU A 56 0.86 -6.59 -7.18
C GLU A 56 1.11 -6.05 -5.77
N ILE A 57 2.37 -5.69 -5.44
CA ILE A 57 2.71 -5.09 -4.15
C ILE A 57 2.01 -3.75 -3.96
N LEU A 58 2.00 -2.90 -4.99
CA LEU A 58 1.32 -1.60 -4.92
C LEU A 58 -0.20 -1.76 -4.78
N ASN A 59 -0.78 -2.79 -5.41
CA ASN A 59 -2.21 -3.09 -5.27
C ASN A 59 -2.54 -3.53 -3.83
N VAL A 60 -1.76 -4.45 -3.25
CA VAL A 60 -1.93 -4.90 -1.86
C VAL A 60 -1.74 -3.74 -0.88
N LEU A 61 -0.72 -2.89 -1.08
CA LEU A 61 -0.47 -1.75 -0.22
C LEU A 61 -1.63 -0.73 -0.25
N ASN A 62 -2.18 -0.46 -1.44
CA ASN A 62 -3.35 0.38 -1.57
C ASN A 62 -4.58 -0.24 -0.90
N GLN A 63 -4.76 -1.56 -0.95
CA GLN A 63 -5.85 -2.22 -0.22
C GLN A 63 -5.68 -2.09 1.31
N LEU A 64 -4.48 -2.34 1.82
CA LEU A 64 -4.17 -2.22 3.25
C LEU A 64 -4.30 -0.78 3.77
N ARG A 65 -3.94 0.22 2.97
CA ARG A 65 -4.07 1.64 3.35
C ARG A 65 -5.54 2.06 3.55
N HIS A 66 -6.49 1.43 2.87
CA HIS A 66 -7.92 1.70 3.03
C HIS A 66 -8.58 0.80 4.08
N LEU A 67 -7.85 -0.18 4.64
CA LEU A 67 -8.36 -1.03 5.69
C LEU A 67 -8.39 -0.26 7.02
N SER A 68 -9.58 0.16 7.43
CA SER A 68 -9.82 0.68 8.78
C SER A 68 -10.45 -0.42 9.63
N ILE A 69 -9.78 -0.79 10.72
CA ILE A 69 -10.36 -1.70 11.72
C ILE A 69 -11.16 -0.85 12.70
N ASP A 70 -12.44 -1.17 12.87
CA ASP A 70 -13.28 -0.57 13.89
C ASP A 70 -12.82 -1.05 15.27
N SER A 71 -12.20 -0.17 16.05
CA SER A 71 -11.71 -0.49 17.39
C SER A 71 -12.81 -0.57 18.44
N SER A 72 -14.03 -0.10 18.14
CA SER A 72 -15.15 -0.10 19.09
C SER A 72 -15.59 -1.52 19.48
N ILE A 73 -15.32 -2.52 18.64
CA ILE A 73 -15.58 -3.93 18.96
C ILE A 73 -14.85 -4.37 20.22
N PHE A 74 -13.64 -3.86 20.46
CA PHE A 74 -12.81 -4.18 21.62
C PHE A 74 -13.27 -3.49 22.90
N GLU A 75 -14.11 -2.46 22.79
CA GLU A 75 -14.72 -1.75 23.92
C GLU A 75 -16.08 -2.35 24.31
N SER A 76 -16.63 -3.25 23.49
CA SER A 76 -17.94 -3.83 23.76
C SER A 76 -17.93 -4.65 25.07
N PRO A 77 -18.97 -4.55 25.92
CA PRO A 77 -19.07 -5.37 27.12
C PRO A 77 -19.02 -6.87 26.83
N ALA A 78 -19.52 -7.28 25.66
CA ALA A 78 -19.42 -8.65 25.17
C ALA A 78 -17.96 -9.06 24.98
N PHE A 79 -17.15 -8.28 24.27
CA PHE A 79 -15.72 -8.56 24.06
C PHE A 79 -14.94 -8.59 25.39
N LEU A 80 -15.20 -7.63 26.28
CA LEU A 80 -14.56 -7.56 27.60
C LEU A 80 -14.95 -8.71 28.53
N SER A 81 -16.07 -9.39 28.27
CA SER A 81 -16.53 -10.54 29.05
C SER A 81 -15.95 -11.89 28.59
N LEU A 82 -15.18 -11.93 27.49
CA LEU A 82 -14.52 -13.17 27.07
C LEU A 82 -13.50 -13.60 28.13
N MET A 83 -13.73 -14.79 28.69
CA MET A 83 -12.71 -15.51 29.46
C MET A 83 -11.94 -16.45 28.55
N ASP A 84 -10.62 -16.44 28.70
CA ASP A 84 -9.76 -17.44 28.10
C ASP A 84 -9.91 -18.77 28.88
N TYR A 85 -10.35 -19.81 28.19
CA TYR A 85 -10.49 -21.16 28.72
C TYR A 85 -9.37 -22.08 28.19
N THR A 86 -8.15 -21.55 28.09
CA THR A 86 -6.99 -22.39 27.78
C THR A 86 -6.82 -23.44 28.87
N VAL A 87 -7.07 -24.70 28.51
CA VAL A 87 -6.76 -25.84 29.34
C VAL A 87 -5.27 -26.09 29.21
N ALA A 88 -4.55 -26.18 30.34
CA ALA A 88 -3.17 -26.64 30.33
C ALA A 88 -3.11 -28.00 29.64
N THR A 89 -2.42 -28.08 28.51
CA THR A 89 -2.20 -29.36 27.86
C THR A 89 -1.37 -30.23 28.81
N SER A 90 -1.78 -31.47 29.01
CA SER A 90 -0.91 -32.41 29.72
C SER A 90 0.38 -32.54 28.92
N SER A 91 1.53 -32.51 29.58
CA SER A 91 2.80 -32.78 28.92
C SER A 91 2.68 -34.10 28.15
N GLU A 92 2.65 -34.02 26.82
CA GLU A 92 2.74 -35.22 26.01
C GLU A 92 4.08 -35.88 26.31
N PRO A 93 4.15 -37.21 26.37
CA PRO A 93 5.42 -37.89 26.48
C PRO A 93 6.32 -37.44 25.32
N LEU A 94 7.59 -37.16 25.62
CA LEU A 94 8.62 -36.88 24.61
C LEU A 94 8.46 -37.90 23.48
N GLY A 95 8.36 -37.41 22.24
CA GLY A 95 8.14 -38.25 21.07
C GLY A 95 9.16 -39.39 20.98
N ARG A 96 8.89 -40.36 20.10
CA ARG A 96 9.81 -41.49 19.89
C ARG A 96 11.21 -40.94 19.55
N PRO A 97 12.29 -41.50 20.13
CA PRO A 97 13.65 -41.18 19.70
C PRO A 97 13.74 -41.27 18.19
N ASP A 98 14.44 -40.32 17.57
CA ASP A 98 14.58 -40.24 16.11
C ASP A 98 15.10 -41.58 15.56
N PRO A 99 14.30 -42.33 14.79
CA PRO A 99 14.72 -43.62 14.24
C PRO A 99 15.81 -43.48 13.17
N PHE A 100 16.14 -42.26 12.75
CA PHE A 100 17.21 -41.94 11.81
C PHE A 100 18.42 -41.29 12.50
N ALA A 101 18.45 -41.19 13.84
CA ALA A 101 19.60 -40.67 14.55
C ALA A 101 20.85 -41.50 14.20
N PRO A 102 21.98 -40.86 13.86
CA PRO A 102 23.21 -41.58 13.56
C PRO A 102 23.61 -42.44 14.76
N LEU A 103 23.93 -43.71 14.49
CA LEU A 103 24.42 -44.62 15.51
C LEU A 103 25.67 -43.99 16.16
N PRO A 104 25.81 -44.06 17.49
CA PRO A 104 27.03 -43.61 18.14
C PRO A 104 28.18 -44.37 17.49
N ALA A 105 29.12 -43.64 16.88
CA ALA A 105 30.28 -44.23 16.24
C ALA A 105 30.98 -45.07 17.30
N THR A 106 30.86 -46.40 17.21
CA THR A 106 31.65 -47.30 18.03
C THR A 106 33.09 -47.00 17.65
N SER A 107 33.77 -46.23 18.48
CA SER A 107 35.19 -46.01 18.39
C SER A 107 35.84 -47.36 18.66
N THR A 108 35.98 -48.17 17.61
CA THR A 108 36.83 -49.34 17.56
C THR A 108 38.25 -48.84 17.79
N LYS A 109 38.63 -48.79 19.07
CA LYS A 109 40.00 -48.59 19.48
C LYS A 109 40.72 -49.90 19.16
N THR A 110 41.32 -49.97 17.98
CA THR A 110 42.36 -50.95 17.67
C THR A 110 43.52 -50.70 18.62
N GLN A 111 43.76 -51.64 19.53
CA GLN A 111 45.08 -52.04 20.02
C GLN A 111 44.94 -53.31 20.86
#